data_AF-A0A8W8IIK7-F1
#
_entry.id   AF-A0A8W8IIK7-F1
#
_cell.length_a   1.000
_cell.length_b   1.000
_cell.length_c   1.000
_cell.angle_alpha   90.00
_cell.angle_beta   90.00
_cell.angle_gamma   90.00
#
_symmetry.space_group_name_H-M   'P 1'
#
loop_
_entity.id
_entity.type
_entity.pdbx_description
1 polymer ?
#
loop_
_entity_poly.entity_id
_entity_poly.type
_entity_poly.pdbx_seq_one_letter_code
_entity_poly.pdbx_strand_id
1 'polypeptide(L)'
;LISDLRNKLDDEIEGHGGVSGRLCVPCADLKFGPFPEDNEHLTKLSKKMVNGVEVCCGSSPNQTSAILGLVVEKKKNVSCAKAMIQGQERLQAENNSTQKSHGQVAAHLLIGPQTPVSGQAAVRNWLTVDPVAHIRGVQLRNDRIRVNNSGLYYLYSQVYFLSLYFGGNSPGATTLYHYVYRYNVIYPNGGEELLLKSVRTQCWERNKEYDDYTSFTGGVFRLNVGDEIYVKVSNISQVSQDPKATFFGMFKLG
;
A
#
# COMPACT_ATOMS: atom_id res chain seq x y z
N LEU A 1 -2.14 -28.06 13.74
CA LEU A 1 -2.18 -27.41 12.40
C LEU A 1 -3.41 -27.79 11.57
N ILE A 2 -3.61 -29.06 11.18
CA ILE A 2 -4.88 -29.50 10.55
C ILE A 2 -6.02 -29.51 11.58
N SER A 3 -5.72 -29.88 12.83
CA SER A 3 -6.66 -29.87 13.97
C SER A 3 -7.18 -28.47 14.32
N ASP A 4 -6.30 -27.45 14.32
CA ASP A 4 -6.68 -26.08 14.73
C ASP A 4 -7.50 -25.35 13.65
N LEU A 5 -7.31 -25.72 12.38
CA LEU A 5 -8.16 -25.27 11.28
C LEU A 5 -9.52 -25.95 11.29
N ARG A 6 -9.60 -27.20 11.76
CA ARG A 6 -10.85 -27.94 11.89
C ARG A 6 -11.73 -27.36 12.99
N ASN A 7 -11.15 -27.12 14.17
CA ASN A 7 -11.92 -26.58 15.30
C ASN A 7 -12.43 -25.15 15.07
N LYS A 8 -11.66 -24.29 14.38
CA LYS A 8 -12.14 -22.94 14.01
C LYS A 8 -13.20 -22.95 12.91
N LEU A 9 -13.22 -23.98 12.06
CA LEU A 9 -14.22 -24.13 11.00
C LEU A 9 -15.51 -24.74 11.55
N ASP A 10 -15.39 -25.66 12.51
CA ASP A 10 -16.53 -26.35 13.13
C ASP A 10 -17.32 -25.41 14.07
N ASP A 11 -16.65 -24.52 14.81
CA ASP A 11 -17.32 -23.52 15.69
C ASP A 11 -18.16 -22.47 14.91
N GLU A 12 -17.86 -22.21 13.63
CA GLU A 12 -18.67 -21.32 12.78
C GLU A 12 -19.82 -22.04 12.06
N ILE A 13 -19.84 -23.38 12.06
CA ILE A 13 -20.84 -24.19 11.34
C ILE A 13 -22.06 -24.53 12.21
N GLU A 14 -21.94 -24.61 13.54
CA GLU A 14 -23.04 -25.08 14.41
C GLU A 14 -24.15 -24.04 14.71
N GLY A 15 -24.07 -22.82 14.18
CA GLY A 15 -25.05 -21.77 14.50
C GLY A 15 -26.32 -21.71 13.65
N HIS A 16 -26.32 -22.17 12.39
CA HIS A 16 -27.43 -21.89 11.45
C HIS A 16 -27.84 -23.13 10.66
N GLY A 17 -28.97 -23.74 11.06
CA GLY A 17 -29.66 -24.77 10.30
C GLY A 17 -30.12 -24.26 8.93
N GLY A 18 -29.63 -24.91 7.87
CA GLY A 18 -30.01 -24.66 6.48
C GLY A 18 -28.83 -24.89 5.53
N VAL A 19 -28.77 -26.07 4.92
CA VAL A 19 -27.71 -26.46 3.98
C VAL A 19 -27.71 -25.57 2.73
N SER A 20 -26.89 -24.52 2.78
CA SER A 20 -26.28 -23.85 1.64
C SER A 20 -24.97 -23.25 2.15
N GLY A 21 -23.89 -24.04 2.11
CA GLY A 21 -22.59 -23.70 2.70
C GLY A 21 -21.97 -22.46 2.08
N ARG A 22 -22.28 -21.29 2.63
CA ARG A 22 -21.65 -20.02 2.27
C ARG A 22 -20.38 -19.86 3.09
N LEU A 23 -19.22 -20.08 2.47
CA LEU A 23 -17.94 -19.78 3.10
C LEU A 23 -17.71 -18.28 3.11
N CYS A 24 -17.54 -17.71 4.29
CA CYS A 24 -17.17 -16.32 4.51
C CYS A 24 -15.79 -16.27 5.17
N VAL A 25 -14.94 -15.34 4.74
CA VAL A 25 -13.66 -15.05 5.39
C VAL A 25 -13.45 -13.54 5.47
N PRO A 26 -12.61 -13.02 6.39
CA PRO A 26 -12.24 -11.61 6.38
C PRO A 26 -11.71 -11.20 4.99
N CYS A 27 -12.24 -10.12 4.40
CA CYS A 27 -11.81 -9.68 3.07
C CYS A 27 -10.31 -9.35 3.03
N ALA A 28 -9.74 -8.92 4.16
CA ALA A 28 -8.30 -8.69 4.33
C ALA A 28 -7.46 -9.95 4.07
N ASP A 29 -7.96 -11.15 4.41
CA ASP A 29 -7.25 -12.42 4.20
C ASP A 29 -7.23 -12.83 2.73
N LEU A 30 -8.08 -12.20 1.91
CA LEU A 30 -8.15 -12.41 0.47
C LEU A 30 -7.46 -11.28 -0.32
N LYS A 31 -6.84 -10.28 0.32
CA LYS A 31 -6.13 -9.21 -0.39
C LYS A 31 -4.75 -9.65 -0.87
N PHE A 32 -4.40 -9.34 -2.12
CA PHE A 32 -3.09 -9.65 -2.71
C PHE A 32 -2.23 -8.43 -3.03
N GLY A 33 -2.75 -7.23 -2.78
CA GLY A 33 -1.99 -5.99 -2.91
C GLY A 33 -2.75 -4.78 -2.36
N PRO A 34 -2.09 -3.61 -2.32
CA PRO A 34 -2.70 -2.39 -1.80
C PRO A 34 -3.62 -1.70 -2.82
N PHE A 35 -3.55 -2.06 -4.11
CA PHE A 35 -4.30 -1.38 -5.17
C PHE A 35 -5.50 -2.22 -5.66
N PRO A 36 -6.55 -1.58 -6.21
CA PRO A 36 -7.75 -2.29 -6.65
C PRO A 36 -7.47 -3.41 -7.67
N GLU A 37 -6.54 -3.19 -8.60
CA GLU A 37 -6.15 -4.17 -9.62
C GLU A 37 -5.51 -5.43 -9.03
N ASP A 38 -4.87 -5.34 -7.86
CA ASP A 38 -4.33 -6.52 -7.17
C ASP A 38 -5.44 -7.36 -6.51
N ASN A 39 -6.69 -6.89 -6.54
CA ASN A 39 -7.81 -7.43 -5.77
C ASN A 39 -9.10 -7.61 -6.60
N GLU A 40 -9.01 -7.67 -7.93
CA GLU A 40 -10.18 -7.79 -8.81
C GLU A 40 -11.07 -8.99 -8.50
N HIS A 41 -10.50 -10.10 -8.01
CA HIS A 41 -11.26 -11.29 -7.60
C HIS A 41 -12.25 -11.01 -6.47
N LEU A 42 -12.00 -10.01 -5.61
CA LEU A 42 -12.91 -9.63 -4.53
C LEU A 42 -14.20 -8.99 -5.05
N THR A 43 -14.20 -8.43 -6.28
CA THR A 43 -15.41 -7.85 -6.89
C THR A 43 -16.47 -8.91 -7.19
N LYS A 44 -16.04 -10.17 -7.34
CA LYS A 44 -16.90 -11.32 -7.63
C LYS A 44 -17.51 -11.95 -6.38
N LEU A 45 -17.14 -11.48 -5.18
CA LEU A 45 -17.60 -12.02 -3.90
C LEU A 45 -18.61 -11.07 -3.25
N SER A 46 -19.56 -11.64 -2.51
CA SER A 46 -20.48 -10.83 -1.72
C SER A 46 -19.76 -10.30 -0.48
N LYS A 47 -19.97 -9.02 -0.15
CA LYS A 47 -19.34 -8.37 1.01
C LYS A 47 -20.39 -8.04 2.05
N LYS A 48 -20.09 -8.25 3.32
CA LYS A 48 -20.94 -7.85 4.45
C LYS A 48 -20.09 -7.49 5.66
N MET A 49 -20.67 -6.73 6.59
CA MET A 49 -20.03 -6.42 7.86
C MET A 49 -20.49 -7.40 8.93
N VAL A 50 -19.55 -8.03 9.64
CA VAL A 50 -19.81 -8.90 10.79
C VAL A 50 -18.89 -8.46 11.92
N ASN A 51 -19.46 -8.02 13.04
CA ASN A 51 -18.71 -7.54 14.21
C ASN A 51 -17.64 -6.46 13.88
N GLY A 52 -17.96 -5.55 12.96
CA GLY A 52 -17.04 -4.50 12.53
C GLY A 52 -15.96 -4.94 11.54
N VAL A 53 -15.94 -6.21 11.13
CA VAL A 53 -15.04 -6.76 10.12
C VAL A 53 -15.76 -6.93 8.79
N GLU A 54 -15.16 -6.44 7.70
CA GLU A 54 -15.64 -6.71 6.35
C GLU A 54 -15.29 -8.16 5.97
N VAL A 55 -16.31 -8.97 5.73
CA VAL A 55 -16.15 -10.37 5.30
C VAL A 55 -16.63 -10.56 3.87
N CYS A 56 -15.89 -11.40 3.14
CA CYS A 56 -16.09 -11.75 1.75
C CYS A 56 -16.63 -13.18 1.70
N CYS A 57 -17.83 -13.35 1.15
CA CYS A 57 -18.57 -14.60 1.14
C CYS A 57 -18.82 -15.13 -0.26
N GLY A 58 -18.61 -16.43 -0.43
CA GLY A 58 -19.00 -17.20 -1.61
C GLY A 58 -20.45 -17.67 -1.46
N SER A 59 -21.25 -17.42 -2.49
CA SER A 59 -22.68 -17.76 -2.54
C SER A 59 -22.97 -18.99 -3.42
N SER A 60 -21.93 -19.60 -3.99
CA SER A 60 -22.01 -20.82 -4.81
C SER A 60 -20.82 -21.74 -4.54
N PRO A 61 -20.93 -23.05 -4.81
CA PRO A 61 -19.80 -23.98 -4.67
C PRO A 61 -18.53 -23.53 -5.42
N ASN A 62 -18.69 -22.92 -6.62
CA ASN A 62 -17.58 -22.39 -7.39
C ASN A 62 -16.89 -21.21 -6.68
N GLN A 63 -17.67 -20.29 -6.10
CA GLN A 63 -17.10 -19.19 -5.31
C GLN A 63 -16.44 -19.67 -4.02
N THR A 64 -17.02 -20.66 -3.35
CA THR A 64 -16.42 -21.30 -2.16
C THR A 64 -15.08 -21.94 -2.50
N SER A 65 -15.01 -22.69 -3.60
CA SER A 65 -13.75 -23.26 -4.11
C SER A 65 -12.71 -22.17 -4.44
N ALA A 66 -13.14 -21.08 -5.07
CA ALA A 66 -12.27 -19.94 -5.36
C ALA A 66 -11.72 -19.28 -4.09
N ILE A 67 -12.56 -19.06 -3.05
CA ILE A 67 -12.11 -18.52 -1.76
C ILE A 67 -11.06 -19.44 -1.13
N LEU A 68 -11.28 -20.75 -1.10
CA LEU A 68 -10.31 -21.71 -0.56
C LEU A 68 -8.97 -21.65 -1.32
N GLY A 69 -9.03 -21.59 -2.65
CA GLY A 69 -7.83 -21.42 -3.50
C GLY A 69 -7.05 -20.15 -3.16
N LEU A 70 -7.74 -19.03 -3.03
CA LEU A 70 -7.15 -17.73 -2.66
C LEU A 70 -6.52 -17.76 -1.26
N VAL A 71 -7.17 -18.36 -0.26
CA VAL A 71 -6.60 -18.51 1.09
C VAL A 71 -5.32 -19.34 1.07
N VAL A 72 -5.31 -20.44 0.31
CA VAL A 72 -4.11 -21.29 0.16
C VAL A 72 -2.99 -20.53 -0.53
N GLU A 73 -3.29 -19.79 -1.60
CA GLU A 73 -2.32 -18.98 -2.33
C GLU A 73 -1.74 -17.87 -1.44
N LYS A 74 -2.58 -17.16 -0.68
CA LYS A 74 -2.13 -16.16 0.29
C LYS A 74 -1.16 -16.77 1.31
N LYS A 75 -1.48 -17.94 1.87
CA LYS A 75 -0.60 -18.65 2.82
C LYS A 75 0.75 -19.02 2.18
N LYS A 76 0.75 -19.49 0.93
CA LYS A 76 1.99 -19.74 0.18
C LYS A 76 2.81 -18.46 0.02
N ASN A 77 2.18 -17.37 -0.39
CA ASN A 77 2.85 -16.07 -0.57
C ASN A 77 3.45 -15.55 0.75
N VAL A 78 2.73 -15.69 1.88
CA VAL A 78 3.26 -15.37 3.22
C VAL A 78 4.49 -16.22 3.55
N SER A 79 4.43 -17.53 3.28
CA SER A 79 5.56 -18.44 3.52
C SER A 79 6.78 -18.05 2.68
N CYS A 80 6.59 -17.79 1.38
CA CYS A 80 7.65 -17.36 0.47
C CYS A 80 8.28 -16.03 0.93
N ALA A 81 7.47 -15.03 1.26
CA ALA A 81 7.96 -13.73 1.73
C ALA A 81 8.79 -13.86 3.02
N LYS A 82 8.33 -14.66 3.99
CA LYS A 82 9.09 -14.93 5.22
C LYS A 82 10.41 -15.66 4.94
N ALA A 83 10.40 -16.65 4.04
CA ALA A 83 11.61 -17.37 3.65
C ALA A 83 12.64 -16.46 2.99
N MET A 84 12.21 -15.50 2.15
CA MET A 84 13.11 -14.50 1.55
C MET A 84 13.79 -13.64 2.61
N ILE A 85 13.03 -13.16 3.60
CA ILE A 85 13.56 -12.34 4.71
C ILE A 85 14.60 -13.13 5.52
N GLN A 86 14.24 -14.35 5.94
CA GLN A 86 15.14 -15.22 6.71
C GLN A 86 16.40 -15.59 5.93
N GLY A 87 16.26 -15.87 4.63
CA GLY A 87 17.40 -16.16 3.75
C GLY A 87 18.38 -14.99 3.70
N GLN A 88 17.87 -13.76 3.58
CA GLN A 88 18.74 -12.59 3.56
C GLN A 88 19.40 -12.33 4.92
N GLU A 89 18.69 -12.52 6.03
CA GLU A 89 19.26 -12.37 7.38
C GLU A 89 20.41 -13.36 7.63
N ARG A 90 20.29 -14.61 7.15
CA ARG A 90 21.38 -15.61 7.23
C ARG A 90 22.60 -15.18 6.41
N LEU A 91 22.38 -14.75 5.17
CA LEU A 91 23.47 -14.27 4.30
C LEU A 91 24.19 -13.05 4.87
N GLN A 92 23.48 -12.18 5.60
CA GLN A 92 24.09 -11.05 6.29
C GLN A 92 24.90 -11.49 7.52
N ALA A 93 24.40 -12.47 8.29
CA ALA A 93 25.11 -13.01 9.45
C ALA A 93 26.42 -13.75 9.06
N GLU A 94 26.42 -14.45 7.93
CA GLU A 94 27.58 -15.18 7.40
C GLU A 94 28.66 -14.24 6.81
N ASN A 95 28.28 -13.06 6.30
CA ASN A 95 29.17 -12.11 5.62
C ASN A 95 29.80 -11.04 6.54
N ASN A 96 29.84 -11.25 7.87
CA ASN A 96 30.41 -10.30 8.84
C ASN A 96 31.91 -9.96 8.66
N SER A 97 32.61 -10.51 7.66
CA SER A 97 34.04 -10.29 7.40
C SER A 97 34.37 -9.55 6.09
N THR A 98 33.39 -9.26 5.23
CA THR A 98 33.60 -8.40 4.04
C THR A 98 32.40 -7.50 3.84
N GLN A 99 32.55 -6.21 4.16
CA GLN A 99 31.67 -5.16 3.65
C GLN A 99 31.79 -5.13 2.12
N LYS A 100 31.06 -6.03 1.43
CA LYS A 100 30.76 -5.81 0.03
C LYS A 100 29.94 -4.53 -0.01
N SER A 101 30.50 -3.50 -0.63
CA SER A 101 29.76 -2.33 -1.10
C SER A 101 28.57 -2.84 -1.90
N HIS A 102 27.41 -2.98 -1.23
CA HIS A 102 26.16 -3.06 -1.94
C HIS A 102 26.06 -1.71 -2.62
N GLY A 103 26.09 -1.70 -3.96
CA GLY A 103 25.99 -0.47 -4.74
C GLY A 103 24.85 0.40 -4.22
N GLN A 104 25.03 1.71 -4.28
CA GLN A 104 24.13 2.71 -3.69
C GLN A 104 22.65 2.34 -3.89
N VAL A 105 21.95 2.10 -2.79
CA VAL A 105 20.51 1.77 -2.81
C VAL A 105 19.74 3.05 -2.53
N ALA A 106 19.17 3.64 -3.59
CA ALA A 106 18.42 4.88 -3.51
C ALA A 106 17.43 5.02 -4.67
N ALA A 107 16.35 5.76 -4.42
CA ALA A 107 15.40 6.17 -5.42
C ALA A 107 14.92 7.59 -5.15
N HIS A 108 14.75 8.36 -6.22
CA HIS A 108 14.06 9.64 -6.23
C HIS A 108 13.13 9.65 -7.44
N LEU A 109 11.83 9.67 -7.19
CA LEU A 109 10.78 9.55 -8.19
C LEU A 109 10.02 10.86 -8.27
N LEU A 110 9.79 11.35 -9.49
CA LEU A 110 9.02 12.57 -9.73
C LEU A 110 7.60 12.21 -10.15
N ILE A 111 6.63 13.06 -9.84
CA ILE A 111 5.26 12.85 -10.30
C ILE A 111 5.20 12.85 -11.83
N GLY A 112 4.50 11.87 -12.40
CA GLY A 112 4.08 11.88 -13.80
C GLY A 112 2.60 12.23 -13.96
N PRO A 113 2.06 12.12 -15.17
CA PRO A 113 0.65 12.41 -15.44
C PRO A 113 -0.28 11.59 -14.54
N GLN A 114 -1.22 12.26 -13.86
CA GLN A 114 -2.21 11.60 -13.01
C GLN A 114 -3.59 11.58 -13.68
N THR A 115 -4.30 10.46 -13.50
CA THR A 115 -5.73 10.37 -13.83
C THR A 115 -6.54 10.84 -12.62
N PRO A 116 -7.46 11.79 -12.78
CA PRO A 116 -8.38 12.21 -11.72
C PRO A 116 -9.19 11.03 -11.16
N VAL A 117 -9.17 10.86 -9.84
CA VAL A 117 -9.98 9.87 -9.11
C VAL A 117 -10.60 10.57 -7.91
N SER A 118 -11.88 10.29 -7.65
CA SER A 118 -12.59 10.83 -6.49
C SER A 118 -12.11 10.19 -5.18
N GLY A 119 -11.88 11.02 -4.16
CA GLY A 119 -11.50 10.55 -2.83
C GLY A 119 -10.03 10.15 -2.72
N GLN A 120 -9.70 9.47 -1.61
CA GLN A 120 -8.33 9.10 -1.30
C GLN A 120 -7.79 8.11 -2.34
N ALA A 121 -6.66 8.44 -2.95
CA ALA A 121 -6.08 7.67 -4.05
C ALA A 121 -4.57 7.51 -3.90
N ALA A 122 -4.02 6.43 -4.45
CA ALA A 122 -2.58 6.29 -4.59
C ALA A 122 -2.06 7.17 -5.73
N VAL A 123 -0.89 7.79 -5.55
CA VAL A 123 -0.20 8.50 -6.64
C VAL A 123 0.45 7.46 -7.57
N ARG A 124 0.24 7.61 -8.87
CA ARG A 124 0.65 6.64 -9.91
C ARG A 124 1.64 7.25 -10.91
N ASN A 125 2.05 6.50 -11.92
CA ASN A 125 2.87 6.95 -13.04
C ASN A 125 4.14 7.71 -12.63
N TRP A 126 4.90 7.16 -11.69
CA TRP A 126 6.13 7.80 -11.21
C TRP A 126 7.21 7.84 -12.30
N LEU A 127 7.82 9.01 -12.51
CA LEU A 127 8.92 9.21 -13.45
C LEU A 127 10.26 8.88 -12.79
N THR A 128 11.08 8.09 -13.49
CA THR A 128 12.42 7.64 -13.04
C THR A 128 13.54 8.17 -13.93
N VAL A 129 13.22 8.73 -15.10
CA VAL A 129 14.18 9.19 -16.11
C VAL A 129 14.09 10.70 -16.22
N ASP A 130 14.93 11.38 -15.44
CA ASP A 130 15.11 12.83 -15.42
C ASP A 130 16.50 13.12 -14.78
N PRO A 131 17.19 14.23 -15.07
CA PRO A 131 18.48 14.54 -14.44
C PRO A 131 18.49 14.51 -12.90
N VAL A 132 17.36 14.75 -12.23
CA VAL A 132 17.26 14.67 -10.77
C VAL A 132 16.54 13.39 -10.26
N ALA A 133 15.92 12.62 -11.14
CA ALA A 133 15.29 11.35 -10.82
C ALA A 133 16.27 10.18 -10.96
N HIS A 134 16.10 9.15 -10.13
CA HIS A 134 16.87 7.92 -10.28
C HIS A 134 16.22 6.75 -9.54
N ILE A 135 16.61 5.54 -9.93
CA ILE A 135 16.31 4.32 -9.20
C ILE A 135 17.53 3.38 -9.25
N ARG A 136 18.04 2.99 -8.08
CA ARG A 136 19.26 2.18 -7.94
C ARG A 136 19.10 1.21 -6.77
N GLY A 137 19.35 -0.07 -7.01
CA GLY A 137 19.29 -1.11 -5.97
C GLY A 137 17.89 -1.46 -5.44
N VAL A 138 16.85 -0.79 -5.93
CA VAL A 138 15.42 -1.10 -5.71
C VAL A 138 14.70 -1.19 -7.06
N GLN A 139 13.44 -1.63 -7.08
CA GLN A 139 12.65 -1.74 -8.30
C GLN A 139 11.37 -0.89 -8.20
N LEU A 140 10.96 -0.27 -9.29
CA LEU A 140 9.63 0.33 -9.40
C LEU A 140 8.71 -0.69 -10.05
N ARG A 141 7.74 -1.22 -9.31
CA ARG A 141 6.78 -2.22 -9.80
C ARG A 141 5.37 -1.72 -9.52
N ASN A 142 4.58 -1.55 -10.58
CA ASN A 142 3.20 -1.06 -10.50
C ASN A 142 3.11 0.22 -9.64
N ASP A 143 3.97 1.21 -9.88
CA ASP A 143 4.03 2.48 -9.12
C ASP A 143 4.38 2.36 -7.62
N ARG A 144 5.04 1.27 -7.25
CA ARG A 144 5.52 1.03 -5.87
C ARG A 144 7.02 0.78 -5.89
N ILE A 145 7.75 1.37 -4.94
CA ILE A 145 9.17 1.06 -4.75
C ILE A 145 9.28 -0.26 -3.97
N ARG A 146 9.72 -1.32 -4.64
CA ARG A 146 9.97 -2.62 -4.06
C ARG A 146 11.40 -2.73 -3.54
N VAL A 147 11.53 -3.02 -2.25
CA VAL A 147 12.81 -3.20 -1.56
C VAL A 147 13.44 -4.54 -1.94
N ASN A 148 14.68 -4.50 -2.43
CA ASN A 148 15.42 -5.72 -2.81
C ASN A 148 16.30 -6.26 -1.68
N ASN A 149 16.63 -5.44 -0.68
CA ASN A 149 17.51 -5.81 0.42
C ASN A 149 16.97 -5.24 1.73
N SER A 150 16.68 -6.09 2.72
CA SER A 150 16.39 -5.65 4.09
C SER A 150 17.45 -4.70 4.66
N GLY A 151 17.00 -3.73 5.45
CA GLY A 151 17.87 -2.74 6.13
C GLY A 151 17.12 -1.55 6.70
N LEU A 152 17.86 -0.56 7.18
CA LEU A 152 17.31 0.74 7.56
C LEU A 152 17.27 1.65 6.33
N TYR A 153 16.16 2.36 6.16
CA TYR A 153 15.95 3.26 5.03
C TYR A 153 15.42 4.58 5.54
N TYR A 154 15.96 5.69 5.03
CA TYR A 154 15.28 6.97 5.13
C TYR A 154 14.29 7.09 3.97
N LEU A 155 13.01 7.22 4.31
CA LEU A 155 11.92 7.51 3.38
C LEU A 155 11.61 9.01 3.43
N TYR A 156 11.32 9.62 2.28
CA TYR A 156 10.84 10.99 2.21
C TYR A 156 9.86 11.17 1.07
N SER A 157 8.89 12.06 1.26
CA SER A 157 7.86 12.38 0.27
C SER A 157 7.51 13.84 0.36
N GLN A 158 7.32 14.49 -0.80
CA GLN A 158 6.75 15.82 -0.92
C GLN A 158 5.54 15.75 -1.83
N VAL A 159 4.43 16.34 -1.39
CA VAL A 159 3.23 16.53 -2.21
C VAL A 159 2.86 18.00 -2.18
N TYR A 160 2.80 18.61 -3.37
CA TYR A 160 2.29 19.96 -3.54
C TYR A 160 0.83 19.91 -3.95
N PHE A 161 -0.04 20.29 -3.02
CA PHE A 161 -1.45 20.46 -3.28
C PHE A 161 -1.70 21.84 -3.89
N LEU A 162 -2.45 21.90 -4.98
CA LEU A 162 -2.89 23.11 -5.66
C LEU A 162 -4.34 22.94 -6.12
N SER A 163 -5.22 23.84 -5.67
CA SER A 163 -6.62 23.92 -6.09
C SER A 163 -6.86 25.26 -6.75
N LEU A 164 -7.50 25.26 -7.91
CA LEU A 164 -7.90 26.47 -8.64
C LEU A 164 -9.42 26.62 -8.56
N TYR A 165 -9.91 27.82 -8.24
CA TYR A 165 -11.34 28.11 -8.12
C TYR A 165 -11.76 29.12 -9.19
N PHE A 166 -12.31 28.61 -10.28
CA PHE A 166 -12.90 29.45 -11.32
C PHE A 166 -14.22 30.05 -10.80
N GLY A 167 -14.28 31.38 -10.71
CA GLY A 167 -15.45 32.10 -10.19
C GLY A 167 -15.45 32.33 -8.67
N GLY A 168 -14.34 32.06 -7.98
CA GLY A 168 -14.12 32.51 -6.60
C GLY A 168 -15.03 31.87 -5.55
N ASN A 169 -15.49 30.64 -5.77
CA ASN A 169 -16.24 29.84 -4.79
C ASN A 169 -15.41 28.63 -4.34
N SER A 170 -14.67 28.76 -3.23
CA SER A 170 -14.02 27.60 -2.60
C SER A 170 -15.05 26.75 -1.84
N PRO A 171 -14.89 25.41 -1.78
CA PRO A 171 -15.83 24.52 -1.08
C PRO A 171 -15.80 24.66 0.45
N GLY A 172 -15.08 25.64 1.01
CA GLY A 172 -14.93 25.84 2.44
C GLY A 172 -13.84 24.96 3.04
N ALA A 173 -14.11 24.22 4.12
CA ALA A 173 -13.07 23.43 4.78
C ALA A 173 -12.74 22.16 3.98
N THR A 174 -11.46 21.96 3.62
CA THR A 174 -10.98 20.72 3.00
C THR A 174 -9.88 20.11 3.86
N THR A 175 -9.91 18.79 4.00
CA THR A 175 -8.83 18.05 4.67
C THR A 175 -7.93 17.40 3.63
N LEU A 176 -6.66 17.78 3.66
CA LEU A 176 -5.61 17.24 2.82
C LEU A 176 -4.87 16.15 3.57
N TYR A 177 -4.71 15.00 2.92
CA TYR A 177 -3.98 13.84 3.44
C TYR A 177 -2.78 13.57 2.55
N HIS A 178 -1.63 13.33 3.15
CA HIS A 178 -0.42 12.87 2.48
C HIS A 178 0.20 11.76 3.31
N TYR A 179 0.05 10.53 2.83
CA TYR A 179 0.43 9.31 3.54
C TYR A 179 1.45 8.51 2.74
N VAL A 180 2.47 7.99 3.42
CA VAL A 180 3.38 6.99 2.86
C VAL A 180 3.08 5.66 3.55
N TYR A 181 2.81 4.63 2.76
CA TYR A 181 2.49 3.30 3.22
C TYR A 181 3.57 2.31 2.77
N ARG A 182 3.68 1.21 3.52
CA ARG A 182 4.27 -0.03 3.02
C ARG A 182 3.20 -1.08 2.78
N TYR A 183 3.46 -1.95 1.81
CA TYR A 183 2.76 -3.19 1.58
C TYR A 183 3.71 -4.38 1.66
N ASN A 184 3.32 -5.41 2.41
CA ASN A 184 3.87 -6.75 2.31
C ASN A 184 2.83 -7.75 2.82
N VAL A 185 2.70 -8.88 2.11
CA VAL A 185 1.76 -9.96 2.44
C VAL A 185 1.87 -10.46 3.90
N ILE A 186 3.04 -10.28 4.53
CA ILE A 186 3.32 -10.72 5.91
C ILE A 186 2.71 -9.81 6.99
N TYR A 187 2.34 -8.57 6.64
CA TYR A 187 1.80 -7.62 7.62
C TYR A 187 0.29 -7.82 7.85
N PRO A 188 -0.23 -7.42 9.02
CA PRO A 188 -1.67 -7.49 9.33
C PRO A 188 -2.54 -6.69 8.36
N ASN A 189 -3.87 -6.78 8.53
CA ASN A 189 -4.86 -5.93 7.85
C ASN A 189 -4.77 -5.97 6.30
N GLY A 190 -4.45 -7.14 5.74
CA GLY A 190 -4.31 -7.32 4.30
C GLY A 190 -2.94 -6.92 3.75
N GLY A 191 -1.99 -6.58 4.61
CA GLY A 191 -0.59 -6.32 4.27
C GLY A 191 -0.20 -4.85 4.17
N GLU A 192 -1.15 -3.93 4.36
CA GLU A 192 -0.94 -2.49 4.27
C GLU A 192 -0.68 -1.86 5.65
N GLU A 193 0.38 -1.05 5.77
CA GLU A 193 0.76 -0.38 7.01
C GLU A 193 1.21 1.06 6.75
N LEU A 194 0.69 2.00 7.54
CA LEU A 194 1.00 3.42 7.45
C LEU A 194 2.36 3.71 8.09
N LEU A 195 3.28 4.34 7.35
CA LEU A 195 4.61 4.71 7.83
C LEU A 195 4.73 6.20 8.16
N LEU A 196 4.30 7.07 7.24
CA LEU A 196 4.32 8.52 7.41
C LEU A 196 2.93 9.09 7.18
N LYS A 197 2.54 10.03 8.04
CA LYS A 197 1.22 10.67 8.02
C LYS A 197 1.36 12.18 8.12
N SER A 198 0.86 12.91 7.13
CA SER A 198 0.59 14.35 7.23
C SER A 198 -0.89 14.60 6.94
N VAL A 199 -1.52 15.37 7.82
CA VAL A 199 -2.92 15.79 7.70
C VAL A 199 -2.99 17.27 7.94
N ARG A 200 -3.64 17.99 7.02
CA ARG A 200 -3.93 19.41 7.19
C ARG A 200 -5.40 19.64 6.87
N THR A 201 -6.15 20.09 7.86
CA THR A 201 -7.48 20.66 7.63
C THR A 201 -7.30 22.15 7.39
N GLN A 202 -7.76 22.63 6.24
CA GLN A 202 -7.63 24.03 5.88
C GLN A 202 -9.02 24.62 5.68
N CYS A 203 -9.31 25.68 6.43
CA CYS A 203 -10.49 26.52 6.20
C CYS A 203 -10.10 27.53 5.14
N TRP A 204 -10.55 27.30 3.91
CA TRP A 204 -10.26 28.19 2.80
C TRP A 204 -11.10 29.46 2.92
N GLU A 205 -10.49 30.60 2.63
CA GLU A 205 -11.25 31.82 2.39
C GLU A 205 -12.19 31.56 1.20
N ARG A 206 -13.43 32.04 1.30
CA ARG A 206 -14.45 31.74 0.28
C ARG A 206 -14.13 32.42 -1.05
N ASN A 207 -13.51 33.60 -1.00
CA ASN A 207 -13.23 34.46 -2.15
C ASN A 207 -11.73 34.49 -2.50
N LYS A 208 -11.21 33.40 -3.03
CA LYS A 208 -9.82 33.32 -3.52
C LYS A 208 -9.77 32.54 -4.84
N GLU A 209 -8.80 32.88 -5.69
CA GLU A 209 -8.64 32.27 -7.02
C GLU A 209 -7.95 30.90 -6.97
N TYR A 210 -7.08 30.67 -6.00
CA TYR A 210 -6.39 29.40 -5.82
C TYR A 210 -5.98 29.18 -4.37
N ASP A 211 -5.69 27.93 -4.04
CA ASP A 211 -5.14 27.53 -2.76
C ASP A 211 -4.05 26.49 -2.94
N ASP A 212 -3.01 26.60 -2.11
CA ASP A 212 -1.84 25.76 -2.21
C ASP A 212 -1.32 25.31 -0.85
N TYR A 213 -0.68 24.15 -0.84
CA TYR A 213 -0.03 23.60 0.34
C TYR A 213 1.01 22.56 -0.06
N THR A 214 2.26 22.76 0.37
CA THR A 214 3.29 21.72 0.29
C THR A 214 3.37 20.94 1.59
N SER A 215 3.17 19.62 1.50
CA SER A 215 3.41 18.68 2.59
C SER A 215 4.70 17.90 2.33
N PHE A 216 5.69 18.06 3.20
CA PHE A 216 6.89 17.22 3.22
C PHE A 216 6.88 16.33 4.46
N THR A 217 7.14 15.03 4.30
CA THR A 217 7.32 14.09 5.41
C THR A 217 8.52 13.19 5.15
N GLY A 218 9.18 12.75 6.21
CA GLY A 218 10.27 11.79 6.12
C GLY A 218 10.57 11.12 7.45
N GLY A 219 11.24 9.98 7.40
CA GLY A 219 11.57 9.19 8.58
C GLY A 219 12.41 7.97 8.26
N VAL A 220 13.06 7.41 9.28
CA VAL A 220 13.86 6.19 9.18
C VAL A 220 13.03 4.98 9.56
N PHE A 221 13.01 3.97 8.70
CA PHE A 221 12.25 2.74 8.90
C PHE A 221 13.10 1.52 8.59
N ARG A 222 12.90 0.44 9.35
CA ARG A 222 13.42 -0.87 8.98
C ARG A 222 12.46 -1.49 7.96
N LEU A 223 12.98 -1.73 6.76
CA LEU A 223 12.26 -2.37 5.67
C LEU A 223 12.84 -3.73 5.38
N ASN A 224 11.98 -4.65 4.99
CA ASN A 224 12.33 -6.01 4.60
C ASN A 224 12.39 -6.13 3.08
N VAL A 225 13.19 -7.08 2.59
CA VAL A 225 13.10 -7.51 1.20
C VAL A 225 11.65 -7.88 0.85
N GLY A 226 11.19 -7.35 -0.28
CA GLY A 226 9.83 -7.52 -0.77
C GLY A 226 8.81 -6.52 -0.24
N ASP A 227 9.16 -5.64 0.69
CA ASP A 227 8.31 -4.50 1.06
C ASP A 227 8.14 -3.57 -0.14
N GLU A 228 6.91 -3.10 -0.36
CA GLU A 228 6.55 -2.19 -1.44
C GLU A 228 6.06 -0.86 -0.87
N ILE A 229 6.74 0.25 -1.18
CA ILE A 229 6.44 1.58 -0.63
C ILE A 229 5.71 2.43 -1.66
N TYR A 230 4.67 3.15 -1.23
CA TYR A 230 3.87 4.01 -2.10
C TYR A 230 3.19 5.15 -1.33
N VAL A 231 2.68 6.12 -2.07
CA VAL A 231 2.05 7.34 -1.53
C VAL A 231 0.55 7.34 -1.80
N LYS A 232 -0.25 7.71 -0.80
CA LYS A 232 -1.68 8.02 -0.93
C LYS A 232 -1.96 9.47 -0.55
N VAL A 233 -2.84 10.12 -1.31
CA VAL A 233 -3.27 11.50 -1.09
C VAL A 233 -4.79 11.59 -0.96
N SER A 234 -5.30 12.66 -0.34
CA SER A 234 -6.74 12.88 -0.14
C SER A 234 -7.54 13.01 -1.44
N ASN A 235 -6.97 13.65 -2.45
CA ASN A 235 -7.60 13.87 -3.75
C ASN A 235 -6.50 14.16 -4.79
N ILE A 236 -6.34 13.25 -5.76
CA ILE A 236 -5.28 13.36 -6.76
C ILE A 236 -5.45 14.56 -7.69
N SER A 237 -6.69 15.03 -7.89
CA SER A 237 -7.00 16.20 -8.71
C SER A 237 -6.51 17.51 -8.11
N GLN A 238 -6.18 17.51 -6.81
CA GLN A 238 -5.60 18.67 -6.12
C GLN A 238 -4.08 18.56 -6.03
N VAL A 239 -3.43 17.55 -6.62
CA VAL A 239 -1.96 17.42 -6.60
C VAL A 239 -1.37 18.04 -7.86
N SER A 240 -0.43 18.96 -7.68
CA SER A 240 0.33 19.53 -8.80
C SER A 240 1.10 18.45 -9.54
N GLN A 241 0.95 18.45 -10.86
CA GLN A 241 1.68 17.56 -11.76
C GLN A 241 3.06 18.13 -12.17
N ASP A 242 3.51 19.23 -11.56
CA ASP A 242 4.89 19.70 -11.71
C ASP A 242 5.85 18.65 -11.10
N PRO A 243 6.71 17.99 -11.93
CA PRO A 243 7.66 16.97 -11.45
C PRO A 243 8.57 17.47 -10.33
N LYS A 244 8.84 18.78 -10.24
CA LYS A 244 9.70 19.36 -9.21
C LYS A 244 8.97 19.67 -7.90
N ALA A 245 7.64 19.68 -7.92
CA ALA A 245 6.83 20.04 -6.75
C ALA A 245 6.34 18.82 -5.96
N THR A 246 6.12 17.68 -6.63
CA THR A 246 5.67 16.43 -6.02
C THR A 246 6.62 15.29 -6.37
N PHE A 247 7.22 14.67 -5.35
CA PHE A 247 8.19 13.60 -5.50
C PHE A 247 8.19 12.67 -4.28
N PHE A 248 8.64 11.44 -4.47
CA PHE A 248 8.79 10.45 -3.41
C PHE A 248 10.10 9.69 -3.59
N GLY A 249 10.80 9.39 -2.50
CA GLY A 249 12.07 8.70 -2.59
C GLY A 249 12.51 8.03 -1.29
N MET A 250 13.62 7.32 -1.42
CA MET A 250 14.24 6.62 -0.31
C MET A 250 15.72 6.36 -0.56
N PHE A 251 16.47 6.16 0.51
CA PHE A 251 17.82 5.59 0.42
C PHE A 251 18.11 4.72 1.64
N LYS A 252 18.95 3.69 1.43
CA LYS A 252 19.39 2.80 2.50
C LYS A 252 20.43 3.50 3.37
N LEU A 253 20.33 3.33 4.68
CA LEU A 253 21.30 3.75 5.67
C LEU A 253 22.23 2.57 5.99
N GLY A 254 23.54 2.74 5.79
CA GLY A 254 24.55 1.71 6.02
C GLY A 254 24.50 0.60 4.98
#